data_AF-A0A7W7K6V2-F1
#
_entry.id   AF-A0A7W7K6V2-F1
#
_cell.length_a   1.000
_cell.length_b   1.000
_cell.length_c   1.000
_cell.angle_alpha   90.00
_cell.angle_beta   90.00
_cell.angle_gamma   90.00
#
_symmetry.space_group_name_H-M   'P 1'
#
loop_
_entity.id
_entity.type
_entity.pdbx_description
1 polymer ?
#
loop_
_entity_poly.entity_id
_entity_poly.type
_entity_poly.pdbx_seq_one_letter_code
_entity_poly.pdbx_strand_id
1 'polypeptide(L)'
;MKTRQLPRSDIGAFIGSPRGVRAFEDLQGDTAQIYKAVNETSFLTIEDSPSTGSERKFTPVAGDLVGEDGGANTTYSLSLAEVGITAGGYGDEASTIKVTVDAKGRVTNVDVFDLNTDNVTEGLTNLFYTNARARAALSDGVGIDYDADTGEISLDTDDDRNVDHSSVSIIAGAGLTGGGTIEESRTIDLEAIGAPGTYANPTSITIDQYGRVTAIA
;
A
#
# COMPACT_ATOMS: atom_id res chain seq x y z
N MET A 1 -14.81 51.10 -44.48
CA MET A 1 -14.87 52.42 -45.18
C MET A 1 -15.33 52.17 -46.62
N LYS A 2 -16.43 52.77 -47.09
CA LYS A 2 -16.74 52.74 -48.53
C LYS A 2 -15.96 53.87 -49.21
N THR A 3 -14.82 53.57 -49.82
CA THR A 3 -14.07 54.55 -50.60
C THR A 3 -14.77 54.74 -51.94
N ARG A 4 -15.37 55.91 -52.16
CA ARG A 4 -15.94 56.29 -53.45
C ARG A 4 -14.79 56.72 -54.36
N GLN A 5 -14.61 56.06 -55.51
CA GLN A 5 -13.62 56.50 -56.50
C GLN A 5 -13.92 57.94 -56.93
N LEU A 6 -12.86 58.72 -57.14
CA LEU A 6 -12.99 60.11 -57.56
C LEU A 6 -13.21 60.13 -59.08
N PRO A 7 -14.13 60.97 -59.57
CA PRO A 7 -14.29 61.12 -61.01
C PRO A 7 -13.07 61.83 -61.59
N ARG A 8 -12.77 61.53 -62.86
CA ARG A 8 -11.62 62.08 -63.60
C ARG A 8 -11.52 63.61 -63.58
N SER A 9 -12.67 64.29 -63.56
CA SER A 9 -12.77 65.74 -63.46
C SER A 9 -12.10 66.29 -62.20
N ASP A 10 -12.31 65.59 -61.08
CA ASP A 10 -11.84 66.02 -59.76
C ASP A 10 -10.35 65.72 -59.64
N ILE A 11 -9.90 64.59 -60.18
CA ILE A 11 -8.47 64.22 -60.23
C ILE A 11 -7.69 65.19 -61.12
N GLY A 12 -8.24 65.54 -62.28
CA GLY A 12 -7.63 66.48 -63.24
C GLY A 12 -7.51 67.90 -62.71
N ALA A 13 -8.32 68.29 -61.70
CA ALA A 13 -8.19 69.58 -61.02
C ALA A 13 -6.91 69.68 -60.16
N PHE A 14 -6.37 68.55 -59.70
CA PHE A 14 -5.15 68.50 -58.88
C PHE A 14 -3.92 68.00 -59.63
N ILE A 15 -4.11 67.18 -60.67
CA ILE A 15 -3.02 66.58 -61.45
C ILE A 15 -3.08 67.12 -62.88
N GLY A 16 -2.15 68.02 -63.21
CA GLY A 16 -2.12 68.70 -64.52
C GLY A 16 -1.72 67.81 -65.70
N SER A 17 -1.24 66.58 -65.48
CA SER A 17 -0.80 65.70 -66.57
C SER A 17 -1.80 64.54 -66.81
N PRO A 18 -2.19 64.26 -68.08
CA PRO A 18 -3.09 63.15 -68.41
C PRO A 18 -2.54 61.76 -68.02
N ARG A 19 -1.21 61.63 -67.94
CA ARG A 19 -0.55 60.41 -67.46
C ARG A 19 -0.71 60.24 -65.95
N GLY A 20 -0.57 61.31 -65.18
CA GLY A 20 -0.78 61.28 -63.73
C GLY A 20 -2.24 61.02 -63.36
N VAL A 21 -3.19 61.57 -64.13
CA VAL A 21 -4.62 61.29 -63.94
C VAL A 21 -4.91 59.79 -64.14
N ARG A 22 -4.42 59.18 -65.23
CA ARG A 22 -4.60 57.73 -65.47
C ARG A 22 -3.94 56.87 -64.40
N ALA A 23 -2.70 57.21 -64.02
CA ALA A 23 -2.00 56.48 -62.96
C ALA A 23 -2.76 56.52 -61.61
N PHE A 24 -3.43 57.64 -61.31
CA PHE A 24 -4.26 57.76 -60.13
C PHE A 24 -5.59 56.97 -60.25
N GLU A 25 -6.22 56.96 -61.42
CA GLU A 25 -7.38 56.11 -61.70
C GLU A 25 -7.05 54.61 -61.53
N ASP A 26 -5.89 54.18 -62.06
CA ASP A 26 -5.41 52.80 -61.93
C ASP A 26 -5.14 52.45 -60.45
N LEU A 27 -4.50 53.34 -59.69
CA LEU A 27 -4.28 53.16 -58.24
C LEU A 27 -5.60 53.08 -57.46
N GLN A 28 -6.61 53.88 -57.82
CA GLN A 28 -7.95 53.79 -57.23
C GLN A 28 -8.66 52.48 -57.59
N GLY A 29 -8.38 51.92 -58.77
CA GLY A 29 -8.83 50.59 -59.18
C GLY A 29 -8.19 49.49 -58.33
N ASP A 30 -6.86 49.48 -58.25
CA ASP A 30 -6.09 48.47 -57.51
C ASP A 30 -6.43 48.47 -56.02
N THR A 31 -6.51 49.64 -55.40
CA THR A 31 -6.88 49.75 -53.97
C THR A 31 -8.30 49.24 -53.70
N ALA A 32 -9.24 49.47 -54.62
CA ALA A 32 -10.59 48.94 -54.51
C ALA A 32 -10.64 47.42 -54.69
N GLN A 33 -9.84 46.88 -55.61
CA GLN A 33 -9.72 45.43 -55.82
C GLN A 33 -9.09 44.73 -54.61
N ILE A 34 -8.02 45.28 -54.04
CA ILE A 34 -7.36 44.75 -52.83
C ILE A 34 -8.34 44.76 -51.66
N TYR A 35 -9.03 45.87 -51.44
CA TYR A 35 -10.03 45.96 -50.37
C TYR A 35 -11.14 44.91 -50.54
N LYS A 36 -11.63 44.74 -51.77
CA LYS A 36 -12.63 43.71 -52.08
C LYS A 36 -12.08 42.30 -51.82
N ALA A 37 -10.88 42.00 -52.30
CA ALA A 37 -10.24 40.70 -52.11
C ALA A 37 -10.08 40.37 -50.62
N VAL A 38 -9.59 41.30 -49.80
CA VAL A 38 -9.44 41.10 -48.35
C VAL A 38 -10.79 40.94 -47.66
N ASN A 39 -11.79 41.77 -48.02
CA ASN A 39 -13.12 41.72 -47.42
C ASN A 39 -13.97 40.53 -47.87
N GLU A 40 -13.65 39.85 -48.96
CA GLU A 40 -14.40 38.68 -49.46
C GLU A 40 -13.71 37.35 -49.14
N THR A 41 -12.41 37.36 -48.85
CA THR A 41 -11.71 36.16 -48.38
C THR A 41 -12.11 35.84 -46.94
N SER A 42 -12.50 34.59 -46.69
CA SER A 42 -12.64 34.08 -45.32
C SER A 42 -11.26 33.79 -44.73
N PHE A 43 -10.96 34.37 -43.58
CA PHE A 43 -9.79 34.03 -42.77
C PHE A 43 -10.21 33.92 -41.30
N LEU A 44 -9.41 33.21 -40.50
CA LEU A 44 -9.61 33.15 -39.05
C LEU A 44 -9.05 34.44 -38.43
N THR A 45 -9.84 35.12 -37.60
CA THR A 45 -9.34 36.26 -36.82
C THR A 45 -9.11 35.85 -35.37
N ILE A 46 -8.07 36.45 -34.78
CA ILE A 46 -7.80 36.40 -33.34
C ILE A 46 -8.53 37.54 -32.60
N GLU A 47 -9.03 38.55 -33.32
CA GLU A 47 -9.80 39.64 -32.72
C GLU A 47 -11.20 39.18 -32.28
N ASP A 48 -11.61 39.64 -31.11
CA ASP A 48 -12.86 39.22 -30.49
C ASP A 48 -14.11 39.80 -31.20
N SER A 49 -13.91 40.81 -32.06
CA SER A 49 -14.91 41.50 -32.88
C SER A 49 -14.43 41.69 -34.34
N PRO A 50 -15.04 41.04 -35.34
CA PRO A 50 -14.66 41.16 -36.75
C PRO A 50 -14.87 42.59 -37.29
N SER A 51 -13.95 43.10 -38.12
CA SER A 51 -13.99 44.48 -38.64
C SER A 51 -14.25 44.58 -40.15
N THR A 52 -13.99 43.51 -40.89
CA THR A 52 -14.11 43.42 -42.36
C THR A 52 -15.33 42.62 -42.82
N GLY A 53 -15.97 41.86 -41.92
CA GLY A 53 -17.23 41.15 -42.11
C GLY A 53 -17.10 39.72 -42.65
N SER A 54 -15.92 39.35 -43.15
CA SER A 54 -15.62 37.99 -43.64
C SER A 54 -14.68 37.21 -42.71
N GLU A 55 -14.31 37.78 -41.56
CA GLU A 55 -13.53 37.07 -40.57
C GLU A 55 -14.35 36.00 -39.87
N ARG A 56 -13.72 34.87 -39.62
CA ARG A 56 -14.26 33.81 -38.78
C ARG A 56 -13.66 33.96 -37.40
N LYS A 57 -14.51 34.18 -36.40
CA LYS A 57 -14.09 34.16 -34.99
C LYS A 57 -13.80 32.72 -34.59
N PHE A 58 -12.64 32.50 -33.97
CA PHE A 58 -12.38 31.24 -33.27
C PHE A 58 -13.22 31.22 -31.98
N THR A 59 -14.31 30.45 -31.97
CA THR A 59 -15.12 30.21 -30.77
C THR A 59 -15.05 28.72 -30.45
N PRO A 60 -14.26 28.30 -29.46
CA PRO A 60 -14.20 26.90 -29.06
C PRO A 60 -15.57 26.44 -28.59
N VAL A 61 -15.97 25.25 -29.01
CA VAL A 61 -17.20 24.63 -28.51
C VAL A 61 -16.98 24.31 -27.03
N ALA A 62 -17.91 24.72 -26.17
CA ALA A 62 -17.89 24.45 -24.73
C ALA A 62 -16.63 24.90 -23.96
N GLY A 63 -15.75 25.72 -24.56
CA GLY A 63 -14.52 26.17 -23.91
C GLY A 63 -13.42 25.11 -23.85
N ASP A 64 -13.47 24.04 -24.64
CA ASP A 64 -12.49 22.94 -24.61
C ASP A 64 -11.07 23.38 -24.99
N LEU A 65 -10.98 24.40 -25.85
CA LEU A 65 -9.72 25.00 -26.28
C LEU A 65 -9.63 26.43 -25.77
N VAL A 66 -8.43 26.86 -25.43
CA VAL A 66 -8.09 28.24 -25.09
C VAL A 66 -7.06 28.76 -26.08
N GLY A 67 -7.29 29.99 -26.54
CA GLY A 67 -6.34 30.73 -27.34
C GLY A 67 -5.81 31.92 -26.54
N GLU A 68 -4.50 32.11 -26.54
CA GLU A 68 -3.83 33.23 -25.89
C GLU A 68 -3.07 34.03 -26.93
N ASP A 69 -3.40 35.31 -27.07
CA ASP A 69 -2.71 36.25 -27.93
C ASP A 69 -1.55 36.90 -27.16
N GLY A 70 -0.32 36.59 -27.55
CA GLY A 70 0.87 37.23 -26.98
C GLY A 70 1.06 38.69 -27.41
N GLY A 71 0.21 39.21 -28.31
CA GLY A 71 0.28 40.54 -28.85
C GLY A 71 1.18 40.68 -30.09
N ALA A 72 1.42 41.92 -30.50
CA ALA A 72 2.13 42.23 -31.75
C ALA A 72 3.53 41.58 -31.84
N ASN A 73 3.85 41.00 -32.99
CA ASN A 73 5.11 40.30 -33.28
C ASN A 73 5.43 39.10 -32.36
N THR A 74 4.42 38.53 -31.70
CA THR A 74 4.56 37.31 -30.91
C THR A 74 3.69 36.18 -31.47
N THR A 75 3.70 35.02 -30.82
CA THR A 75 2.87 33.87 -31.22
C THR A 75 1.50 33.91 -30.57
N TYR A 76 0.47 33.56 -31.35
CA TYR A 76 -0.81 33.14 -30.81
C TYR A 76 -0.74 31.65 -30.44
N SER A 77 -0.92 31.30 -29.17
CA SER A 77 -0.89 29.91 -28.73
C SER A 77 -2.29 29.34 -28.60
N LEU A 78 -2.51 28.18 -29.21
CA LEU A 78 -3.73 27.38 -29.04
C LEU A 78 -3.42 26.17 -28.15
N SER A 79 -4.23 25.95 -27.12
CA SER A 79 -4.07 24.87 -26.15
C SER A 79 -5.42 24.31 -25.71
N LEU A 80 -5.41 23.18 -25.02
CA LEU A 80 -6.56 22.73 -24.21
C LEU A 80 -6.76 23.65 -23.02
N ALA A 81 -8.02 23.86 -22.65
CA ALA A 81 -8.40 24.51 -21.42
C ALA A 81 -7.99 23.68 -20.20
N GLU A 82 -7.80 24.34 -19.06
CA GLU A 82 -7.67 23.65 -17.78
C GLU A 82 -9.04 23.18 -17.31
N VAL A 83 -9.09 21.95 -16.79
CA VAL A 83 -10.36 21.27 -16.43
C VAL A 83 -10.63 21.30 -14.92
N GLY A 84 -9.94 22.16 -14.17
CA GLY A 84 -10.14 22.34 -12.73
C GLY A 84 -9.53 21.24 -11.85
N ILE A 85 -8.74 20.33 -12.43
CA ILE A 85 -7.96 19.36 -11.63
C ILE A 85 -6.60 19.94 -11.26
N THR A 86 -6.10 19.58 -10.09
CA THR A 86 -4.73 19.92 -9.70
C THR A 86 -3.75 18.98 -10.41
N ALA A 87 -2.78 19.52 -11.13
CA ALA A 87 -1.73 18.73 -11.75
C ALA A 87 -0.95 17.94 -10.68
N GLY A 88 -0.78 16.64 -10.89
CA GLY A 88 -0.15 15.77 -9.89
C GLY A 88 -0.47 14.29 -10.07
N GLY A 89 0.03 13.49 -9.14
CA GLY A 89 -0.26 12.07 -9.04
C GLY A 89 -1.52 11.80 -8.24
N TYR A 90 -2.38 10.94 -8.77
CA TYR A 90 -3.57 10.40 -8.13
C TYR A 90 -3.37 8.90 -7.92
N GLY A 91 -3.40 8.48 -6.66
CA GLY A 91 -2.94 7.15 -6.22
C GLY A 91 -1.53 7.20 -5.61
N ASP A 92 -1.16 6.11 -4.95
CA ASP A 92 0.09 5.93 -4.23
C ASP A 92 0.59 4.48 -4.37
N GLU A 93 1.69 4.14 -3.70
CA GLU A 93 2.26 2.78 -3.71
C GLU A 93 1.39 1.73 -2.99
N ALA A 94 0.38 2.16 -2.22
CA ALA A 94 -0.63 1.29 -1.63
C ALA A 94 -1.83 1.05 -2.57
N SER A 95 -1.85 1.72 -3.72
CA SER A 95 -2.83 1.57 -4.79
C SER A 95 -2.24 0.74 -5.94
N THR A 96 -3.06 -0.02 -6.66
CA THR A 96 -2.58 -0.78 -7.82
C THR A 96 -2.12 0.10 -8.98
N ILE A 97 -2.64 1.33 -9.06
CA ILE A 97 -2.36 2.27 -10.14
C ILE A 97 -2.19 3.66 -9.55
N LYS A 98 -1.15 4.36 -10.00
CA LYS A 98 -1.02 5.81 -9.85
C LYS A 98 -1.02 6.45 -11.22
N VAL A 99 -1.90 7.43 -11.40
CA VAL A 99 -2.01 8.21 -12.63
C VAL A 99 -1.48 9.60 -12.36
N THR A 100 -0.53 10.05 -13.15
CA THR A 100 -0.11 11.46 -13.14
C THR A 100 -0.82 12.20 -14.25
N VAL A 101 -1.41 13.34 -13.91
CA VAL A 101 -2.14 14.19 -14.84
C VAL A 101 -1.59 15.62 -14.84
N ASP A 102 -1.73 16.30 -15.97
CA ASP A 102 -1.50 17.75 -16.05
C ASP A 102 -2.77 18.56 -15.72
N ALA A 103 -2.67 19.88 -15.63
CA ALA A 103 -3.82 20.76 -15.36
C ALA A 103 -4.89 20.73 -16.47
N LYS A 104 -4.55 20.17 -17.64
CA LYS A 104 -5.43 20.00 -18.80
C LYS A 104 -6.17 18.66 -18.76
N GLY A 105 -6.03 17.86 -17.69
CA GLY A 105 -6.72 16.59 -17.58
C GLY A 105 -6.06 15.41 -18.28
N ARG A 106 -4.91 15.62 -18.94
CA ARG A 106 -4.27 14.57 -19.71
C ARG A 106 -3.43 13.71 -18.79
N VAL A 107 -3.50 12.39 -19.01
CA VAL A 107 -2.59 11.44 -18.37
C VAL A 107 -1.20 11.60 -18.98
N THR A 108 -0.22 11.96 -18.13
CA THR A 108 1.18 12.14 -18.51
C THR A 108 2.07 10.99 -18.06
N ASN A 109 1.66 10.23 -17.04
CA ASN A 109 2.31 9.00 -16.62
C ASN A 109 1.28 8.04 -15.99
N VAL A 110 1.54 6.73 -16.12
CA VAL A 110 0.81 5.70 -15.39
C VAL A 110 1.83 4.73 -14.79
N ASP A 111 1.84 4.65 -13.47
CA ASP A 111 2.58 3.64 -12.74
C ASP A 111 1.61 2.53 -12.34
N VAL A 112 2.02 1.28 -12.55
CA VAL A 112 1.30 0.10 -12.09
C VAL A 112 2.14 -0.55 -11.01
N PHE A 113 1.54 -0.77 -9.84
CA PHE A 113 2.22 -1.35 -8.69
C PHE A 113 1.70 -2.76 -8.44
N ASP A 114 2.64 -3.67 -8.21
CA ASP A 114 2.33 -4.96 -7.60
C ASP A 114 2.09 -4.75 -6.11
N LEU A 115 0.95 -5.20 -5.63
CA LEU A 115 0.62 -5.19 -4.21
C LEU A 115 1.13 -6.48 -3.55
N ASN A 116 1.80 -6.33 -2.42
CA ASN A 116 2.27 -7.41 -1.57
C ASN A 116 1.99 -7.10 -0.09
N THR A 117 2.40 -7.99 0.80
CA THR A 117 2.16 -7.83 2.25
C THR A 117 2.94 -6.68 2.87
N ASP A 118 3.92 -6.10 2.18
CA ASP A 118 4.76 -5.01 2.70
C ASP A 118 4.16 -3.62 2.40
N ASN A 119 3.36 -3.48 1.34
CA ASN A 119 2.82 -2.19 0.87
C ASN A 119 1.29 -2.06 0.93
N VAL A 120 0.57 -3.10 1.34
CA VAL A 120 -0.88 -3.05 1.55
C VAL A 120 -1.18 -2.66 2.99
N THR A 121 -2.00 -1.62 3.18
CA THR A 121 -2.47 -1.23 4.52
C THR A 121 -3.47 -2.25 5.06
N GLU A 122 -3.27 -2.69 6.30
CA GLU A 122 -4.14 -3.65 6.96
C GLU A 122 -5.47 -3.02 7.40
N GLY A 123 -6.56 -3.78 7.29
CA GLY A 123 -7.86 -3.37 7.81
C GLY A 123 -8.01 -3.65 9.30
N LEU A 124 -9.15 -3.28 9.90
CA LEU A 124 -9.42 -3.57 11.32
C LEU A 124 -9.72 -5.05 11.60
N THR A 125 -10.06 -5.84 10.58
CA THR A 125 -10.56 -7.22 10.72
C THR A 125 -9.62 -8.26 10.15
N ASN A 126 -8.99 -7.99 9.01
CA ASN A 126 -8.04 -8.90 8.36
C ASN A 126 -6.64 -8.30 8.45
N LEU A 127 -5.84 -8.86 9.35
CA LEU A 127 -4.44 -8.51 9.55
C LEU A 127 -3.56 -9.60 8.94
N PHE A 128 -2.43 -9.22 8.37
CA PHE A 128 -1.34 -10.14 8.05
C PHE A 128 -0.70 -10.62 9.37
N TYR A 129 -0.49 -11.93 9.48
CA TYR A 129 0.17 -12.50 10.64
C TYR A 129 1.69 -12.34 10.49
N THR A 130 2.28 -11.46 11.29
CA THR A 130 3.71 -11.56 11.61
C THR A 130 3.92 -12.75 12.54
N ASN A 131 5.16 -13.28 12.62
CA ASN A 131 5.48 -14.30 13.63
C ASN A 131 5.05 -13.86 15.04
N ALA A 132 5.21 -12.58 15.37
CA ALA A 132 4.77 -12.03 16.66
C ALA A 132 3.24 -12.08 16.86
N ARG A 133 2.45 -11.73 15.84
CA ARG A 133 0.98 -11.78 15.93
C ARG A 133 0.44 -13.21 15.94
N ALA A 134 1.06 -14.10 15.16
CA ALA A 134 0.74 -15.53 15.23
C ALA A 134 1.01 -16.07 16.64
N ARG A 135 2.12 -15.66 17.27
CA ARG A 135 2.43 -16.04 18.63
C ARG A 135 1.47 -15.46 19.67
N ALA A 136 1.05 -14.21 19.52
CA ALA A 136 0.09 -13.57 20.43
C ALA A 136 -1.34 -14.16 20.36
N ALA A 137 -1.64 -14.95 19.33
CA ALA A 137 -2.93 -15.64 19.20
C ALA A 137 -3.00 -16.94 20.02
N LEU A 138 -1.87 -17.42 20.55
CA LEU A 138 -1.77 -18.61 21.36
C LEU A 138 -1.80 -18.25 22.86
N SER A 139 -2.29 -19.19 23.66
CA SER A 139 -2.26 -19.15 25.12
C SER A 139 -1.92 -20.56 25.59
N ASP A 140 -1.12 -20.64 26.64
CA ASP A 140 -0.93 -21.91 27.36
C ASP A 140 -2.14 -22.23 28.25
N GLY A 141 -2.14 -23.47 28.71
CA GLY A 141 -3.08 -24.00 29.68
C GLY A 141 -2.32 -24.85 30.69
N VAL A 142 -3.00 -25.31 31.75
CA VAL A 142 -2.33 -25.94 32.90
C VAL A 142 -1.52 -27.18 32.48
N GLY A 143 -0.22 -27.19 32.75
CA GLY A 143 0.71 -28.27 32.40
C GLY A 143 1.46 -28.08 31.06
N ILE A 144 1.21 -26.98 30.36
CA ILE A 144 1.92 -26.58 29.14
C ILE A 144 2.52 -25.20 29.40
N ASP A 145 3.77 -25.01 29.01
CA ASP A 145 4.41 -23.71 28.95
C ASP A 145 4.46 -23.23 27.50
N TYR A 146 4.15 -21.95 27.29
CA TYR A 146 4.28 -21.31 25.99
C TYR A 146 5.14 -20.04 26.07
N ASP A 147 6.29 -20.06 25.39
CA ASP A 147 7.16 -18.88 25.27
C ASP A 147 6.69 -17.97 24.13
N ALA A 148 6.09 -16.83 24.48
CA ALA A 148 5.58 -15.85 23.51
C ALA A 148 6.67 -15.10 22.73
N ASP A 149 7.94 -15.14 23.14
CA ASP A 149 9.05 -14.50 22.44
C ASP A 149 9.63 -15.42 21.37
N THR A 150 9.82 -16.71 21.69
CA THR A 150 10.41 -17.70 20.77
C THR A 150 9.37 -18.54 20.02
N GLY A 151 8.20 -18.75 20.59
CA GLY A 151 7.13 -19.62 20.08
C GLY A 151 7.29 -21.08 20.48
N GLU A 152 8.15 -21.39 21.45
CA GLU A 152 8.34 -22.75 21.96
C GLU A 152 7.12 -23.18 22.80
N ILE A 153 6.69 -24.41 22.62
CA ILE A 153 5.65 -25.06 23.43
C ILE A 153 6.31 -26.25 24.11
N SER A 154 6.31 -26.23 25.43
CA SER A 154 6.92 -27.27 26.26
C SER A 154 5.95 -27.77 27.32
N LEU A 155 6.36 -28.83 27.99
CA LEU A 155 5.72 -29.28 29.21
C LEU A 155 6.11 -28.33 30.35
N ASP A 156 5.14 -27.89 31.14
CA ASP A 156 5.40 -27.20 32.41
C ASP A 156 5.93 -28.27 33.38
N THR A 157 7.23 -28.22 33.66
CA THR A 157 7.88 -29.14 34.61
C THR A 157 7.86 -28.61 36.04
N ASP A 158 7.44 -27.36 36.22
CA ASP A 158 7.22 -26.74 37.54
C ASP A 158 5.79 -27.03 38.05
N ASP A 159 4.85 -27.43 37.16
CA ASP A 159 3.53 -27.97 37.51
C ASP A 159 3.65 -29.27 38.33
N ASP A 160 2.94 -29.31 39.45
CA ASP A 160 2.97 -30.41 40.40
C ASP A 160 2.45 -31.74 39.84
N ARG A 161 1.72 -31.74 38.72
CA ARG A 161 1.24 -32.95 38.05
C ARG A 161 2.24 -33.54 37.06
N ASN A 162 3.27 -32.79 36.67
CA ASN A 162 4.19 -33.17 35.60
C ASN A 162 5.66 -33.11 36.02
N VAL A 163 5.90 -33.26 37.33
CA VAL A 163 7.25 -33.35 37.89
C VAL A 163 7.91 -34.68 37.50
N ASP A 164 9.19 -34.63 37.13
CA ASP A 164 10.00 -35.84 36.97
C ASP A 164 10.15 -36.58 38.31
N HIS A 165 9.72 -37.83 38.34
CA HIS A 165 9.76 -38.68 39.52
C HIS A 165 11.07 -39.44 39.70
N SER A 166 12.06 -39.24 38.80
CA SER A 166 13.39 -39.87 38.87
C SER A 166 14.08 -39.69 40.23
N SER A 167 13.86 -38.53 40.87
CA SER A 167 14.46 -38.19 42.17
C SER A 167 13.68 -38.67 43.38
N VAL A 168 12.43 -39.13 43.21
CA VAL A 168 11.60 -39.63 44.32
C VAL A 168 12.14 -41.00 44.75
N SER A 169 12.46 -41.13 46.04
CA SER A 169 13.15 -42.30 46.59
C SER A 169 12.50 -42.81 47.87
N ILE A 170 12.47 -44.13 48.00
CA ILE A 170 12.03 -44.84 49.20
C ILE A 170 13.27 -45.24 50.00
N ILE A 171 13.38 -44.80 51.25
CA ILE A 171 14.47 -45.21 52.13
C ILE A 171 14.02 -46.45 52.91
N ALA A 172 14.61 -47.61 52.61
CA ALA A 172 14.40 -48.81 53.43
C ALA A 172 15.25 -48.69 54.71
N GLY A 173 14.58 -48.61 55.85
CA GLY A 173 15.22 -48.64 57.16
C GLY A 173 15.66 -50.06 57.57
N ALA A 174 16.34 -50.18 58.71
CA ALA A 174 16.74 -51.48 59.25
C ALA A 174 15.53 -52.42 59.38
N GLY A 175 15.64 -53.65 58.90
CA GLY A 175 14.53 -54.60 58.88
C GLY A 175 13.66 -54.56 57.62
N LEU A 176 13.92 -53.64 56.68
CA LEU A 176 13.27 -53.59 55.37
C LEU A 176 14.32 -53.65 54.24
N THR A 177 13.92 -54.20 53.10
CA THR A 177 14.67 -54.21 51.84
C THR A 177 13.85 -53.52 50.75
N GLY A 178 14.48 -53.22 49.61
CA GLY A 178 13.77 -52.70 48.43
C GLY A 178 13.78 -51.19 48.25
N GLY A 179 14.51 -50.42 49.08
CA GLY A 179 14.64 -48.96 48.95
C GLY A 179 15.45 -48.50 47.72
N GLY A 180 15.32 -47.23 47.36
CA GLY A 180 15.93 -46.57 46.19
C GLY A 180 14.90 -45.74 45.42
N THR A 181 15.26 -45.25 44.23
CA THR A 181 14.38 -44.44 43.38
C THR A 181 13.20 -45.25 42.83
N ILE A 182 12.14 -44.53 42.43
CA ILE A 182 10.91 -45.10 41.86
C ILE A 182 10.86 -45.06 40.32
N GLU A 183 12.00 -44.89 39.66
CA GLU A 183 12.11 -44.95 38.19
C GLU A 183 11.58 -46.28 37.62
N GLU A 184 11.63 -47.35 38.43
CA GLU A 184 11.07 -48.65 38.13
C GLU A 184 10.18 -49.15 39.29
N SER A 185 9.39 -50.20 39.02
CA SER A 185 8.60 -50.86 40.06
C SER A 185 9.47 -51.40 41.18
N ARG A 186 9.11 -51.08 42.43
CA ARG A 186 9.85 -51.49 43.63
C ARG A 186 9.01 -52.44 44.48
N THR A 187 9.64 -53.50 44.98
CA THR A 187 9.07 -54.34 46.03
C THR A 187 9.73 -53.97 47.34
N ILE A 188 8.92 -53.57 48.33
CA ILE A 188 9.37 -53.32 49.70
C ILE A 188 9.02 -54.54 50.54
N ASP A 189 10.05 -55.18 51.09
CA ASP A 189 9.93 -56.43 51.83
C ASP A 189 10.68 -56.38 53.16
N LEU A 190 10.44 -57.35 54.04
CA LEU A 190 11.21 -57.53 55.27
C LEU A 190 12.64 -58.02 54.97
N GLU A 191 13.61 -57.47 55.67
CA GLU A 191 15.00 -57.96 55.65
C GLU A 191 15.09 -59.31 56.37
N ALA A 192 15.81 -60.26 55.77
CA ALA A 192 16.12 -61.52 56.43
C ALA A 192 17.22 -61.30 57.47
N ILE A 193 16.84 -61.18 58.74
CA ILE A 193 17.74 -60.80 59.84
C ILE A 193 18.31 -61.98 60.64
N GLY A 194 18.05 -63.24 60.22
CA GLY A 194 18.59 -64.40 60.92
C GLY A 194 18.18 -65.75 60.32
N ALA A 195 18.78 -66.83 60.85
CA ALA A 195 18.38 -68.19 60.51
C ALA A 195 17.06 -68.52 61.23
N PRO A 196 16.00 -68.95 60.51
CA PRO A 196 14.79 -69.42 61.16
C PRO A 196 15.12 -70.61 62.08
N GLY A 197 14.54 -70.64 63.27
CA GLY A 197 14.86 -71.67 64.24
C GLY A 197 14.37 -71.39 65.66
N THR A 198 14.58 -72.36 66.53
CA THR A 198 14.22 -72.30 67.95
C THR A 198 15.45 -71.95 68.79
N TYR A 199 15.37 -70.86 69.54
CA TYR A 199 16.40 -70.39 70.47
C TYR A 199 15.94 -70.69 71.89
N ALA A 200 16.73 -71.43 72.67
CA ALA A 200 16.35 -71.89 74.01
C ALA A 200 17.30 -71.34 75.09
N ASN A 201 16.76 -70.62 76.09
CA ASN A 201 17.26 -70.50 77.50
C ASN A 201 16.52 -69.36 78.27
N PRO A 202 15.67 -69.59 79.31
CA PRO A 202 15.09 -70.84 79.82
C PRO A 202 13.76 -71.24 79.15
N THR A 203 13.10 -70.32 78.43
CA THR A 203 11.98 -70.59 77.51
C THR A 203 12.49 -70.64 76.08
N SER A 204 11.84 -71.43 75.24
CA SER A 204 12.15 -71.57 73.82
C SER A 204 11.31 -70.59 72.99
N ILE A 205 11.97 -69.83 72.12
CA ILE A 205 11.35 -68.92 71.16
C ILE A 205 11.68 -69.41 69.76
N THR A 206 10.67 -69.63 68.93
CA THR A 206 10.86 -69.97 67.51
C THR A 206 10.61 -68.73 66.66
N ILE A 207 11.51 -68.44 65.71
CA ILE A 207 11.38 -67.32 64.77
C ILE A 207 11.38 -67.80 63.31
N ASP A 208 10.74 -67.02 62.43
CA ASP A 208 10.86 -67.20 60.98
C ASP A 208 12.12 -66.53 60.39
N GLN A 209 12.27 -66.61 59.06
CA GLN A 209 13.43 -66.05 58.34
C GLN A 209 13.54 -64.51 58.43
N TYR A 210 12.47 -63.83 58.84
CA TYR A 210 12.41 -62.38 59.04
C TYR A 210 12.51 -62.01 60.52
N GLY A 211 12.83 -62.98 61.39
CA GLY A 211 13.00 -62.78 62.83
C GLY A 211 11.71 -62.60 63.64
N ARG A 212 10.54 -62.85 63.04
CA ARG A 212 9.26 -62.74 63.74
C ARG A 212 9.02 -64.00 64.58
N VAL A 213 8.58 -63.83 65.82
CA VAL A 213 8.24 -64.96 66.70
C VAL A 213 7.03 -65.70 66.15
N THR A 214 7.19 -67.00 65.93
CA THR A 214 6.14 -67.90 65.44
C THR A 214 5.64 -68.88 66.50
N ALA A 215 6.41 -69.12 67.57
CA ALA A 215 5.98 -69.92 68.73
C ALA A 215 6.79 -69.60 70.00
N ILE A 216 6.19 -69.83 71.17
CA ILE A 216 6.85 -69.74 72.50
C ILE A 216 6.45 -70.99 73.32
N ALA A 217 7.44 -71.70 73.88
CA ALA A 217 7.23 -72.86 74.75
C ALA A 217 8.22 -72.89 75.92
#